data_AF-A0A0F9CAT5-F1
#
_entry.id   AF-A0A0F9CAT5-F1
#
_cell.length_a   1.000
_cell.length_b   1.000
_cell.length_c   1.000
_cell.angle_alpha   90.00
_cell.angle_beta   90.00
_cell.angle_gamma   90.00
#
_symmetry.space_group_name_H-M   'P 1'
#
loop_
_entity.id
_entity.type
_entity.pdbx_description
1 polymer ?
#
loop_
_entity_poly.entity_id
_entity_poly.type
_entity_poly.pdbx_seq_one_letter_code
_entity_poly.pdbx_strand_id
1 'polypeptide(L)'
;MTTDKNYLVGVTLTTAAHDQSFINCTFISGDASFVSFITGASHDRLYIENCRFYCNTAQGSLVALLVGTTVTSTIIKNSSFRSNKDAAKFIGFSSTGSGTIVGCSFSSLDIAGMTGSAGTPYILGGVHMNNCYMAGDIDGWGIIGGGTGIATN
;
A
#
# COMPACT_ATOMS: atom_id res chain seq x y z
N MET A 1 -2.92 -27.05 -9.35
CA MET A 1 -3.44 -26.03 -10.28
C MET A 1 -2.34 -25.03 -10.57
N THR A 2 -1.70 -25.16 -11.72
CA THR A 2 -0.78 -24.15 -12.28
C THR A 2 -1.62 -23.05 -12.91
N THR A 3 -1.88 -21.99 -12.15
CA THR A 3 -2.56 -20.79 -12.64
C THR A 3 -1.61 -20.01 -13.53
N ASP A 4 -2.06 -19.57 -14.70
CA ASP A 4 -1.40 -18.56 -15.51
C ASP A 4 -1.17 -17.30 -14.67
N LYS A 5 0.05 -17.13 -14.14
CA LYS A 5 0.41 -16.01 -13.24
C LYS A 5 1.04 -14.88 -14.05
N ASN A 6 0.23 -14.11 -14.78
CA ASN A 6 0.65 -12.78 -15.27
C ASN A 6 0.58 -11.72 -14.14
N TYR A 7 0.85 -12.12 -12.90
CA TYR A 7 0.77 -11.26 -11.72
C TYR A 7 2.05 -11.43 -10.91
N LEU A 8 2.64 -10.31 -10.51
CA LEU A 8 3.83 -10.30 -9.67
C LEU A 8 3.40 -10.50 -8.22
N VAL A 9 3.92 -11.54 -7.57
CA VAL A 9 3.55 -11.87 -6.18
C VAL A 9 4.46 -11.17 -5.18
N GLY A 10 5.67 -10.75 -5.56
CA GLY A 10 6.54 -10.00 -4.67
C GLY A 10 7.83 -9.51 -5.34
N VAL A 11 8.33 -8.36 -4.91
CA VAL A 11 9.60 -7.77 -5.31
C VAL A 11 10.39 -7.38 -4.07
N THR A 12 11.66 -7.77 -4.05
CA THR A 12 12.62 -7.34 -3.04
C THR A 12 13.63 -6.41 -3.68
N LEU A 13 13.59 -5.14 -3.30
CA LEU A 13 14.57 -4.13 -3.68
C LEU A 13 15.66 -4.07 -2.59
N THR A 14 16.84 -4.59 -2.94
CA THR A 14 18.00 -4.60 -2.05
C THR A 14 18.53 -3.19 -1.80
N THR A 15 19.47 -3.07 -0.86
CA THR A 15 20.21 -1.82 -0.67
C THR A 15 20.80 -1.33 -1.98
N ALA A 16 20.71 -0.02 -2.21
CA ALA A 16 21.15 0.68 -3.41
C ALA A 16 20.43 0.29 -4.72
N ALA A 17 19.27 -0.37 -4.65
CA ALA A 17 18.38 -0.54 -5.80
C ALA A 17 17.65 0.77 -6.12
N HIS A 18 18.40 1.79 -6.54
CA HIS A 18 17.89 3.11 -6.90
C HIS A 18 17.16 3.09 -8.25
N ASP A 19 16.37 4.12 -8.52
CA ASP A 19 15.78 4.39 -9.85
C ASP A 19 14.88 3.26 -10.38
N GLN A 20 14.24 2.53 -9.47
CA GLN A 20 13.32 1.45 -9.83
C GLN A 20 11.96 2.01 -10.17
N SER A 21 11.37 1.49 -11.23
CA SER A 21 10.05 1.91 -11.69
C SER A 21 9.11 0.74 -11.94
N PHE A 22 7.86 0.91 -11.53
CA PHE A 22 6.75 0.00 -11.81
C PHE A 22 5.64 0.81 -12.47
N ILE A 23 5.35 0.51 -13.72
CA ILE A 23 4.39 1.26 -14.52
C ILE A 23 3.40 0.27 -15.11
N ASN A 24 2.11 0.52 -14.87
CA ASN A 24 1.02 -0.33 -15.37
C ASN A 24 1.13 -1.80 -14.92
N CYS A 25 1.72 -2.04 -13.74
CA CYS A 25 1.87 -3.37 -13.17
C CYS A 25 0.64 -3.75 -12.32
N THR A 26 0.35 -5.05 -12.26
CA THR A 26 -0.70 -5.59 -11.38
C THR A 26 -0.09 -6.65 -10.47
N PHE A 27 -0.22 -6.41 -9.16
CA PHE A 27 0.24 -7.24 -8.07
C PHE A 27 -0.97 -7.83 -7.36
N ILE A 28 -1.05 -9.16 -7.29
CA ILE A 28 -2.18 -9.86 -6.67
C ILE A 28 -1.65 -10.98 -5.78
N SER A 29 -2.15 -11.03 -4.55
CA SER A 29 -1.92 -12.15 -3.64
C SER A 29 -3.26 -12.75 -3.19
N GLY A 30 -3.31 -14.07 -3.15
CA GLY A 30 -4.39 -14.86 -2.55
C GLY A 30 -3.91 -15.70 -1.36
N ASP A 31 -2.72 -15.41 -0.83
CA ASP A 31 -2.10 -16.18 0.26
C ASP A 31 -2.22 -15.41 1.58
N ALA A 32 -2.75 -16.06 2.62
CA ALA A 32 -2.83 -15.49 3.97
C ALA A 32 -1.45 -15.31 4.63
N SER A 33 -0.44 -16.08 4.21
CA SER A 33 0.95 -15.95 4.67
C SER A 33 1.71 -14.86 3.93
N PHE A 34 1.07 -14.20 2.96
CA PHE A 34 1.67 -13.12 2.20
C PHE A 34 2.06 -11.94 3.09
N VAL A 35 3.24 -11.38 2.83
CA VAL A 35 3.82 -10.34 3.67
C VAL A 35 3.70 -8.96 3.02
N SER A 36 4.21 -8.79 1.80
CA SER A 36 4.20 -7.50 1.09
C SER A 36 4.53 -7.66 -0.40
N PHE A 37 4.03 -6.78 -1.27
CA PHE A 37 4.27 -6.87 -2.73
C PHE A 37 5.60 -6.28 -3.11
N ILE A 38 6.02 -5.21 -2.45
CA ILE A 38 7.31 -4.59 -2.67
C ILE A 38 7.94 -4.34 -1.30
N THR A 39 9.14 -4.87 -1.11
CA THR A 39 9.95 -4.65 0.09
C THR A 39 11.25 -3.94 -0.29
N GLY A 40 11.51 -2.79 0.32
CA GLY A 40 12.71 -1.98 0.08
C GLY A 40 13.56 -1.86 1.34
N ALA A 41 14.84 -2.22 1.27
CA ALA A 41 15.75 -2.05 2.40
C ALA A 41 16.28 -0.61 2.50
N SER A 42 17.08 -0.16 1.54
CA SER A 42 17.58 1.22 1.51
C SER A 42 17.85 1.63 0.07
N HIS A 43 17.02 2.50 -0.48
CA HIS A 43 17.14 2.96 -1.86
C HIS A 43 16.44 4.30 -2.05
N ASP A 44 16.59 4.87 -3.24
CA ASP A 44 16.12 6.22 -3.57
C ASP A 44 15.42 6.19 -4.93
N ARG A 45 14.48 7.11 -5.14
CA ARG A 45 13.78 7.32 -6.42
C ARG A 45 13.01 6.07 -6.89
N LEU A 46 12.18 5.53 -5.99
CA LEU A 46 11.17 4.53 -6.37
C LEU A 46 9.99 5.23 -7.07
N TYR A 47 9.68 4.82 -8.30
CA TYR A 47 8.57 5.34 -9.08
C TYR A 47 7.49 4.28 -9.30
N ILE A 48 6.25 4.59 -8.92
CA ILE A 48 5.10 3.69 -9.12
C ILE A 48 3.99 4.49 -9.79
N GLU A 49 3.55 4.06 -10.96
CA GLU A 49 2.47 4.73 -11.68
C GLU A 49 1.47 3.74 -12.27
N ASN A 50 0.18 4.06 -12.14
CA ASN A 50 -0.91 3.28 -12.72
C ASN A 50 -0.87 1.78 -12.34
N CYS A 51 -0.43 1.48 -11.11
CA CYS A 51 -0.30 0.11 -10.62
C CYS A 51 -1.51 -0.31 -9.77
N ARG A 52 -1.72 -1.62 -9.65
CA ARG A 52 -2.76 -2.22 -8.81
C ARG A 52 -2.13 -3.18 -7.80
N PHE A 53 -2.45 -3.03 -6.53
CA PHE A 53 -1.95 -3.86 -5.42
C PHE A 53 -3.12 -4.48 -4.67
N TYR A 54 -3.44 -5.75 -4.95
CA TYR A 54 -4.64 -6.41 -4.44
C TYR A 54 -4.31 -7.63 -3.59
N CYS A 55 -4.46 -7.48 -2.28
CA CYS A 55 -4.42 -8.59 -1.34
C CYS A 55 -5.83 -9.13 -1.14
N ASN A 56 -6.15 -10.23 -1.83
CA ASN A 56 -7.50 -10.80 -1.87
C ASN A 56 -7.83 -11.65 -0.63
N THR A 57 -6.80 -12.14 0.06
CA THR A 57 -6.93 -12.92 1.28
C THR A 57 -6.42 -12.09 2.45
N ALA A 58 -7.12 -12.15 3.59
CA ALA A 58 -6.67 -11.51 4.82
C ALA A 58 -5.28 -12.04 5.22
N GLN A 59 -4.31 -11.14 5.37
CA GLN A 59 -2.96 -11.52 5.83
C GLN A 59 -3.03 -11.98 7.29
N GLY A 60 -2.22 -12.98 7.67
CA GLY A 60 -2.12 -13.44 9.05
C GLY A 60 -1.59 -12.37 10.00
N SER A 61 -0.71 -11.49 9.51
CA SER A 61 -0.10 -10.38 10.26
C SER A 61 -0.41 -9.01 9.62
N LEU A 62 -0.36 -7.94 10.44
CA LEU A 62 -0.56 -6.56 9.97
C LEU A 62 0.72 -5.99 9.35
N VAL A 63 0.93 -6.26 8.06
CA VAL A 63 2.07 -5.79 7.27
C VAL A 63 1.58 -4.91 6.12
N ALA A 64 2.40 -3.94 5.69
CA ALA A 64 2.03 -3.06 4.58
C ALA A 64 2.19 -3.74 3.21
N LEU A 65 1.38 -3.35 2.22
CA LEU A 65 1.49 -3.85 0.84
C LEU A 65 2.76 -3.35 0.11
N LEU A 66 3.26 -2.18 0.50
CA LEU A 66 4.56 -1.63 0.15
C LEU A 66 5.30 -1.28 1.44
N VAL A 67 6.46 -1.88 1.68
CA VAL A 67 7.27 -1.65 2.90
C VAL A 67 8.65 -1.11 2.51
N GLY A 68 9.14 -0.12 3.24
CA GLY A 68 10.46 0.46 3.04
C GLY A 68 11.13 0.91 4.33
N THR A 69 12.35 0.47 4.62
CA THR A 69 13.08 0.94 5.81
C THR A 69 13.76 2.28 5.59
N THR A 70 14.55 2.48 4.54
CA THR A 70 15.14 3.80 4.20
C THR A 70 14.90 4.08 2.73
N VAL A 71 13.64 4.36 2.39
CA VAL A 71 13.22 4.60 1.01
C VAL A 71 12.87 6.06 0.83
N THR A 72 13.71 6.79 0.08
CA THR A 72 13.57 8.23 -0.12
C THR A 72 13.13 8.59 -1.53
N SER A 73 12.61 9.81 -1.70
CA SER A 73 12.20 10.37 -2.99
C SER A 73 11.20 9.48 -3.75
N THR A 74 10.32 8.81 -3.02
CA THR A 74 9.33 7.91 -3.62
C THR A 74 8.22 8.70 -4.28
N ILE A 75 7.79 8.29 -5.46
CA ILE A 75 6.63 8.88 -6.14
C ILE A 75 5.65 7.77 -6.47
N ILE A 76 4.43 7.87 -5.96
CA ILE A 76 3.33 6.93 -6.23
C ILE A 76 2.16 7.69 -6.82
N LYS A 77 1.78 7.35 -8.04
CA LYS A 77 0.76 8.09 -8.80
C LYS A 77 -0.31 7.16 -9.35
N ASN A 78 -1.56 7.64 -9.33
CA ASN A 78 -2.69 7.04 -10.05
C ASN A 78 -2.83 5.52 -9.81
N SER A 79 -2.49 5.06 -8.60
CA SER A 79 -2.39 3.65 -8.27
C SER A 79 -3.47 3.25 -7.27
N SER A 80 -3.86 1.98 -7.28
CA SER A 80 -4.93 1.45 -6.44
C SER A 80 -4.40 0.39 -5.49
N PHE A 81 -4.76 0.53 -4.22
CA PHE A 81 -4.41 -0.39 -3.14
C PHE A 81 -5.69 -0.97 -2.53
N ARG A 82 -5.74 -2.30 -2.45
CA ARG A 82 -6.86 -3.02 -1.84
C ARG A 82 -6.33 -4.12 -0.93
N SER A 83 -6.86 -4.16 0.28
CA SER A 83 -6.55 -5.19 1.26
C SER A 83 -7.82 -5.85 1.76
N ASN A 84 -7.76 -7.15 2.01
CA ASN A 84 -8.84 -7.89 2.65
C ASN A 84 -8.54 -8.14 4.13
N LYS A 85 -7.84 -7.20 4.79
CA LYS A 85 -7.40 -7.32 6.19
C LYS A 85 -7.90 -6.12 6.98
N ASP A 86 -8.50 -6.37 8.14
CA ASP A 86 -8.86 -5.32 9.10
C ASP A 86 -7.62 -4.55 9.56
N ALA A 87 -7.76 -3.24 9.80
CA ALA A 87 -6.63 -2.34 10.08
C ALA A 87 -5.51 -2.44 9.02
N ALA A 88 -5.91 -2.56 7.75
CA ALA A 88 -4.99 -2.70 6.62
C ALA A 88 -3.89 -1.63 6.62
N LYS A 89 -2.64 -2.06 6.39
CA LYS A 89 -1.53 -1.17 6.08
C LYS A 89 -1.27 -1.23 4.58
N PHE A 90 -1.28 -0.07 3.91
CA PHE A 90 -1.04 -0.02 2.47
C PHE A 90 0.42 0.30 2.15
N ILE A 91 0.93 1.39 2.71
CA ILE A 91 2.31 1.85 2.53
C ILE A 91 2.92 2.04 3.91
N GLY A 92 4.09 1.44 4.13
CA GLY A 92 4.81 1.41 5.39
C GLY A 92 6.26 1.83 5.22
N PHE A 93 6.53 3.13 5.21
CA PHE A 93 7.90 3.66 5.24
C PHE A 93 8.33 3.96 6.67
N SER A 94 9.61 3.83 6.99
CA SER A 94 10.15 4.26 8.28
C SER A 94 10.31 5.78 8.35
N SER A 95 10.56 6.34 9.54
CA SER A 95 10.69 7.78 9.77
C SER A 95 11.77 8.49 8.94
N THR A 96 12.70 7.76 8.33
CA THR A 96 13.73 8.29 7.43
C THR A 96 13.30 8.30 5.95
N GLY A 97 12.13 7.75 5.64
CA GLY A 97 11.57 7.73 4.30
C GLY A 97 10.98 9.08 3.88
N SER A 98 10.85 9.28 2.56
CA SER A 98 10.27 10.49 1.98
C SER A 98 9.63 10.22 0.62
N GLY A 99 8.69 11.09 0.24
CA GLY A 99 8.06 10.96 -1.07
C GLY A 99 6.77 11.75 -1.28
N THR A 100 6.04 11.40 -2.32
CA THR A 100 4.73 11.95 -2.63
C THR A 100 3.80 10.89 -3.19
N ILE A 101 2.56 10.89 -2.75
CA ILE A 101 1.49 10.01 -3.21
C ILE A 101 0.39 10.88 -3.80
N VAL A 102 0.03 10.66 -5.07
CA VAL A 102 -0.92 11.52 -5.79
C VAL A 102 -1.96 10.70 -6.54
N GLY A 103 -3.23 11.08 -6.45
CA GLY A 103 -4.29 10.49 -7.28
C GLY A 103 -4.52 8.99 -7.02
N CYS A 104 -4.15 8.49 -5.84
CA CYS A 104 -4.26 7.07 -5.50
C CYS A 104 -5.57 6.74 -4.78
N SER A 105 -5.98 5.48 -4.84
CA SER A 105 -7.13 4.95 -4.11
C SER A 105 -6.74 3.85 -3.13
N PHE A 106 -7.36 3.86 -1.95
CA PHE A 106 -7.13 2.89 -0.87
C PHE A 106 -8.47 2.29 -0.41
N SER A 107 -8.54 0.96 -0.23
CA SER A 107 -9.78 0.28 0.16
C SER A 107 -9.54 -0.99 0.98
N SER A 108 -10.39 -1.22 1.99
CA SER A 108 -10.49 -2.47 2.77
C SER A 108 -11.84 -3.15 2.55
N LEU A 109 -11.89 -4.49 2.58
CA LEU A 109 -13.10 -5.28 2.26
C LEU A 109 -13.80 -5.96 3.46
N ASP A 110 -13.08 -6.33 4.52
CA ASP A 110 -13.60 -7.29 5.53
C ASP A 110 -14.37 -6.60 6.67
N ILE A 111 -13.82 -5.52 7.25
CA ILE A 111 -14.56 -4.50 8.03
C ILE A 111 -14.03 -3.12 7.62
N ALA A 112 -14.95 -2.18 7.43
CA ALA A 112 -14.60 -0.78 7.22
C ALA A 112 -14.13 -0.22 8.58
N GLY A 113 -12.82 -0.34 8.79
CA GLY A 113 -12.17 0.01 10.04
C GLY A 113 -10.66 -0.04 9.87
N MET A 114 -10.06 1.07 9.42
CA MET A 114 -8.64 1.30 9.65
C MET A 114 -8.47 1.82 11.08
N THR A 115 -8.68 0.97 12.08
CA THR A 115 -8.60 1.40 13.48
C THR A 115 -7.15 1.47 13.97
N GLY A 116 -6.81 2.64 14.53
CA GLY A 116 -5.71 2.85 15.46
C GLY A 116 -4.67 3.85 14.95
N SER A 117 -3.76 4.23 15.83
CA SER A 117 -2.51 4.97 15.58
C SER A 117 -1.60 4.40 14.45
N ALA A 118 -2.11 3.44 13.68
CA ALA A 118 -1.56 2.67 12.56
C ALA A 118 -2.48 2.67 11.31
N GLY A 119 -3.54 3.50 11.31
CA GLY A 119 -4.59 3.63 10.28
C GLY A 119 -4.45 4.88 9.38
N THR A 120 -3.38 5.66 9.54
CA THR A 120 -2.82 6.37 8.39
C THR A 120 -2.26 5.32 7.43
N PRO A 121 -2.15 5.53 6.12
CA PRO A 121 -1.02 4.90 5.42
C PRO A 121 0.19 5.20 6.31
N TYR A 122 0.85 4.16 6.81
CA TYR A 122 1.94 4.26 7.79
C TYR A 122 3.15 4.91 7.11
N ILE A 123 2.96 6.19 6.84
CA ILE A 123 3.91 7.17 6.41
C ILE A 123 4.53 7.61 7.73
N LEU A 124 5.44 6.80 8.27
CA LEU A 124 6.46 7.43 9.07
C LEU A 124 7.41 8.09 8.06
N GLY A 125 7.77 9.34 8.30
CA GLY A 125 8.69 10.10 7.43
C GLY A 125 7.99 10.98 6.41
N GLY A 126 8.73 11.96 5.86
CA GLY A 126 8.22 13.09 5.07
C GLY A 126 7.59 12.74 3.72
N VAL A 127 6.48 12.00 3.71
CA VAL A 127 5.67 11.71 2.53
C VAL A 127 4.43 12.58 2.55
N HIS A 128 4.14 13.21 1.40
CA HIS A 128 2.96 14.05 1.22
C HIS A 128 1.92 13.35 0.37
N MET A 129 0.66 13.35 0.81
CA MET A 129 -0.45 12.79 0.05
C MET A 129 -1.32 13.90 -0.52
N ASN A 130 -1.64 13.82 -1.82
CA ASN A 130 -2.45 14.82 -2.51
C ASN A 130 -3.51 14.14 -3.37
N ASN A 131 -4.75 14.64 -3.33
CA ASN A 131 -5.85 14.20 -4.18
C ASN A 131 -6.05 12.66 -4.16
N CYS A 132 -5.93 12.04 -2.99
CA CYS A 132 -6.13 10.61 -2.82
C CYS A 132 -7.53 10.33 -2.24
N TYR A 133 -8.09 9.19 -2.63
CA TYR A 133 -9.39 8.72 -2.17
C TYR A 133 -9.24 7.49 -1.27
N MET A 134 -10.09 7.37 -0.25
CA MET A 134 -10.09 6.24 0.65
C MET A 134 -11.52 5.78 0.98
N ALA A 135 -11.72 4.46 0.98
CA ALA A 135 -12.95 3.80 1.43
C ALA A 135 -12.66 2.97 2.70
N GLY A 136 -13.21 3.40 3.84
CA GLY A 136 -12.96 2.85 5.19
C GLY A 136 -12.98 3.95 6.26
N ASP A 137 -12.72 3.63 7.53
CA ASP A 137 -12.46 4.64 8.57
C ASP A 137 -11.12 5.36 8.28
N ILE A 138 -11.05 6.68 8.48
CA ILE A 138 -9.93 7.51 8.00
C ILE A 138 -9.36 8.36 9.13
N ASP A 139 -8.07 8.18 9.40
CA ASP A 139 -7.25 9.10 10.17
C ASP A 139 -6.14 9.64 9.24
N GLY A 140 -6.26 10.85 8.68
CA GLY A 140 -5.20 11.41 7.83
C GLY A 140 -5.49 12.77 7.16
N TRP A 141 -4.44 13.57 6.98
CA TRP A 141 -4.48 14.87 6.29
C TRP A 141 -4.37 14.70 4.76
N GLY A 142 -5.22 15.40 3.99
CA GLY A 142 -5.18 15.36 2.52
C GLY A 142 -5.90 14.17 1.86
N ILE A 143 -6.64 13.39 2.64
CA ILE A 143 -7.46 12.27 2.17
C ILE A 143 -8.93 12.72 2.10
N ILE A 144 -9.57 12.53 0.95
CA ILE A 144 -11.03 12.70 0.83
C ILE A 144 -11.67 11.36 1.19
N GLY A 145 -12.55 11.39 2.19
CA GLY A 145 -13.06 10.18 2.82
C GLY A 145 -14.46 9.72 2.44
N GLY A 146 -14.67 8.40 2.45
CA GLY A 146 -15.97 7.74 2.33
C GLY A 146 -16.23 6.80 3.52
N GLY A 147 -17.40 6.92 4.14
CA GLY A 147 -17.75 6.27 5.40
C GLY A 147 -18.07 4.77 5.32
N THR A 148 -17.97 4.13 6.48
CA THR A 148 -18.31 2.74 6.75
C THR A 148 -19.81 2.48 6.57
N GLY A 149 -20.19 1.67 5.59
CA GLY A 149 -21.55 1.12 5.48
C GLY A 149 -21.74 0.00 6.49
N ILE A 150 -22.42 0.26 7.61
CA ILE A 150 -22.81 -0.78 8.57
C ILE A 150 -24.06 -1.47 8.02
N ALA A 151 -23.92 -2.71 7.57
CA ALA A 151 -25.07 -3.58 7.35
C ALA A 151 -25.53 -4.12 8.72
N THR A 152 -26.56 -3.53 9.30
CA THR A 152 -27.31 -4.16 10.40
C THR A 152 -28.24 -5.20 9.80
N ASN A 153 -28.03 -6.48 10.10
CA ASN A 153 -29.05 -7.51 9.91
C ASN A 153 -30.21 -7.28 10.88
#